data_AF-A0A4Y2SV81-F1
#
_entry.id   AF-A0A4Y2SV81-F1
#
_cell.length_a   1.000
_cell.length_b   1.000
_cell.length_c   1.000
_cell.angle_alpha   90.00
_cell.angle_beta   90.00
_cell.angle_gamma   90.00
#
_symmetry.space_group_name_H-M   'P 1'
#
loop_
_entity.id
_entity.type
_entity.pdbx_description
1 polymer ?
#
loop_
_entity_poly.entity_id
_entity_poly.type
_entity_poly.pdbx_seq_one_letter_code
_entity_poly.pdbx_strand_id
1 'polypeptide(L)'
;MFNTEQRKNSKSAFQKDFFKLMNNSVYGKTMQNIRNRVDVQLVNDEKKEGKLSKLIMYNFHYNVMKKEYGDKAELLFTDTDSLTYEVETEDIYKDMSRHMDIYDTSDYPRDHFLFSESNKKKIGCFKDELHSKPIYEFIGLRPKMYSIKSERGEKKTAKGVARSVVERNIRHEDYRRCREDLKSTREIQHRIQSENHKLKTVKVNKIALCAFDDKRYLLDDNVHTLAHGHYKI
;
A
#
# COMPACT_ATOMS: atom_id res chain seq x y z
N MET A 1 -7.50 -10.47 21.14
CA MET A 1 -7.48 -9.01 20.84
C MET A 1 -8.86 -8.65 20.29
N PHE A 2 -9.77 -8.16 21.13
CA PHE A 2 -11.24 -8.14 20.90
C PHE A 2 -11.68 -7.62 19.53
N ASN A 3 -11.25 -6.41 19.13
CA ASN A 3 -11.65 -5.82 17.84
C ASN A 3 -11.18 -6.64 16.63
N THR A 4 -10.06 -7.36 16.74
CA THR A 4 -9.55 -8.24 15.68
C THR A 4 -10.46 -9.46 15.51
N GLU A 5 -10.92 -10.05 16.61
CA GLU A 5 -11.90 -11.15 16.61
C GLU A 5 -13.26 -10.68 16.05
N GLN A 6 -13.74 -9.52 16.49
CA GLN A 6 -14.97 -8.92 15.96
C GLN A 6 -14.88 -8.61 14.46
N ARG A 7 -13.73 -8.10 14.01
CA ARG A 7 -13.47 -7.90 12.57
C ARG A 7 -13.41 -9.21 11.80
N LYS A 8 -12.95 -10.32 12.39
CA LYS A 8 -12.99 -11.67 11.79
C LYS A 8 -14.43 -12.15 11.62
N ASN A 9 -15.25 -12.02 12.66
CA ASN A 9 -16.64 -12.51 12.70
C ASN A 9 -17.67 -11.61 11.95
N SER A 10 -17.27 -10.40 11.58
CA SER A 10 -18.13 -9.44 10.88
C SER A 10 -18.61 -9.95 9.52
N LYS A 11 -19.93 -9.90 9.30
CA LYS A 11 -20.59 -10.35 8.06
C LYS A 11 -20.74 -9.23 7.02
N SER A 12 -20.87 -7.97 7.46
CA SER A 12 -21.02 -6.82 6.56
C SER A 12 -19.72 -6.04 6.34
N ALA A 13 -19.60 -5.37 5.19
CA ALA A 13 -18.48 -4.47 4.91
C ALA A 13 -18.39 -3.33 5.93
N PHE A 14 -19.55 -2.75 6.30
CA PHE A 14 -19.64 -1.71 7.31
C PHE A 14 -19.05 -2.12 8.67
N GLN A 15 -19.42 -3.29 9.18
CA GLN A 15 -18.90 -3.78 10.47
C GLN A 15 -17.39 -4.03 10.40
N LYS A 16 -16.90 -4.62 9.29
CA LYS A 16 -15.47 -4.84 9.07
C LYS A 16 -14.69 -3.52 9.10
N ASP A 17 -15.22 -2.48 8.46
CA ASP A 17 -14.59 -1.16 8.42
C ASP A 17 -14.68 -0.44 9.76
N PHE A 18 -15.79 -0.59 10.50
CA PHE A 18 -15.95 -0.04 11.84
C PHE A 18 -14.91 -0.59 12.81
N PHE A 19 -14.76 -1.92 12.94
CA PHE A 19 -13.76 -2.50 13.84
C PHE A 19 -12.32 -2.22 13.39
N LYS A 20 -12.06 -2.09 12.09
CA LYS A 20 -10.77 -1.62 11.57
C LYS A 20 -10.49 -0.19 12.01
N LEU A 21 -11.47 0.71 11.89
CA LEU A 21 -11.35 2.10 12.31
C LEU A 21 -11.11 2.20 13.82
N MET A 22 -11.78 1.40 14.64
CA MET A 22 -11.57 1.39 16.10
C MET A 22 -10.12 1.05 16.46
N ASN A 23 -9.55 0.01 15.85
CA ASN A 23 -8.13 -0.34 16.05
C ASN A 23 -7.19 0.80 15.65
N ASN A 24 -7.41 1.39 14.48
CA ASN A 24 -6.56 2.48 13.99
C ASN A 24 -6.73 3.77 14.80
N SER A 25 -7.93 4.03 15.34
CA SER A 25 -8.24 5.26 16.09
C SER A 25 -7.61 5.27 17.47
N VAL A 26 -7.57 4.13 18.16
CA VAL A 26 -6.86 3.98 19.45
C VAL A 26 -5.38 4.33 19.25
N TYR A 27 -4.74 3.77 18.23
CA TYR A 27 -3.35 4.10 17.88
C TYR A 27 -3.15 5.59 17.53
N GLY A 28 -4.05 6.15 16.72
CA GLY A 28 -3.99 7.57 16.36
C GLY A 28 -4.18 8.52 17.56
N LYS A 29 -4.91 8.08 18.59
CA LYS A 29 -5.14 8.84 19.82
C LYS A 29 -3.92 8.84 20.73
N THR A 30 -3.25 7.71 20.90
CA THR A 30 -2.04 7.60 21.74
C THR A 30 -0.85 8.34 21.13
N MET A 31 -0.83 8.52 19.80
CA MET A 31 0.21 9.27 19.07
C MET A 31 -0.16 10.71 18.69
N GLN A 32 -1.27 11.23 19.22
CA GLN A 32 -1.71 12.61 18.93
C GLN A 32 -0.77 13.62 19.62
N ASN A 33 -0.38 14.70 18.92
CA ASN A 33 0.46 15.76 19.50
C ASN A 33 -0.27 16.43 20.70
N ILE A 34 0.30 16.25 21.90
CA ILE A 34 -0.35 16.45 23.22
C ILE A 34 -0.43 17.93 23.64
N ARG A 35 0.17 18.87 22.88
CA ARG A 35 0.26 20.30 23.26
C ARG A 35 -1.07 21.01 23.56
N ASN A 36 -2.24 20.42 23.26
CA ASN A 36 -3.55 21.03 23.44
C ASN A 36 -4.61 20.21 24.24
N ARG A 37 -4.28 19.18 25.04
CA ARG A 37 -5.28 18.51 25.93
C ARG A 37 -4.74 17.98 27.27
N VAL A 38 -5.66 17.96 28.25
CA VAL A 38 -5.55 17.59 29.67
C VAL A 38 -5.08 16.14 29.89
N ASP A 39 -4.24 15.96 30.91
CA ASP A 39 -3.55 14.73 31.30
C ASP A 39 -4.51 13.65 31.84
N VAL A 40 -4.46 12.46 31.24
CA VAL A 40 -5.07 11.24 31.78
C VAL A 40 -4.04 10.13 31.58
N GLN A 41 -3.47 9.63 32.68
CA GLN A 41 -2.47 8.56 32.65
C GLN A 41 -3.14 7.19 32.64
N LEU A 42 -2.80 6.39 31.63
CA LEU A 42 -2.87 4.93 31.67
C LEU A 42 -1.52 4.39 31.19
N VAL A 43 -0.86 3.58 32.01
CA VAL A 43 0.47 3.03 31.72
C VAL A 43 0.41 1.51 31.79
N ASN A 44 0.75 0.83 30.69
CA ASN A 44 1.92 -0.04 30.66
C ASN A 44 2.33 -0.45 29.21
N ASP A 45 3.52 0.02 28.83
CA ASP A 45 4.41 -0.35 27.71
C ASP A 45 4.13 0.21 26.28
N GLU A 46 4.07 1.54 26.13
CA GLU A 46 3.82 2.27 24.86
C GLU A 46 5.09 2.69 24.06
N LYS A 47 6.02 1.78 23.74
CA LYS A 47 7.11 2.09 22.77
C LYS A 47 7.34 1.08 21.65
N LYS A 48 6.50 0.04 21.51
CA LYS A 48 6.82 -1.11 20.63
C LYS A 48 6.01 -1.24 19.34
N GLU A 49 4.79 -0.70 19.20
CA GLU A 49 3.94 -1.07 18.03
C GLU A 49 4.37 -0.49 16.68
N GLY A 50 4.74 0.81 16.62
CA GLY A 50 5.24 1.41 15.37
C GLY A 50 6.59 0.83 14.91
N LYS A 51 7.41 0.37 15.87
CA LYS A 51 8.65 -0.38 15.59
C LYS A 51 8.35 -1.82 15.16
N LEU A 52 7.32 -2.45 15.74
CA LEU A 52 6.95 -3.83 15.46
C LEU A 52 6.43 -4.02 14.03
N SER A 53 5.59 -3.11 13.52
CA SER A 53 5.12 -3.19 12.12
C SER A 53 6.28 -3.09 11.12
N LYS A 54 7.18 -2.11 11.31
CA LYS A 54 8.39 -1.99 10.49
C LYS A 54 9.31 -3.20 10.63
N LEU A 55 9.46 -3.73 11.84
CA LEU A 55 10.27 -4.92 12.09
C LEU A 55 9.71 -6.14 11.35
N ILE A 56 8.39 -6.32 11.33
CA ILE A 56 7.73 -7.41 10.58
C ILE A 56 8.02 -7.24 9.07
N MET A 57 7.89 -6.02 8.53
CA MET A 57 8.22 -5.76 7.12
C MET A 57 9.69 -6.00 6.80
N TYR A 58 10.62 -5.54 7.65
CA TYR A 58 12.05 -5.76 7.46
C TYR A 58 12.43 -7.23 7.60
N ASN A 59 11.85 -7.93 8.59
CA ASN A 59 12.05 -9.36 8.77
C ASN A 59 11.60 -10.13 7.53
N PHE A 60 10.44 -9.80 6.97
CA PHE A 60 9.97 -10.41 5.73
C PHE A 60 10.91 -10.11 4.55
N HIS A 61 11.33 -8.85 4.39
CA HIS A 61 12.23 -8.48 3.29
C HIS A 61 13.59 -9.18 3.37
N TYR A 62 14.27 -9.10 4.52
CA TYR A 62 15.65 -9.57 4.65
C TYR A 62 15.74 -11.08 4.92
N ASN A 63 14.87 -11.62 5.79
CA ASN A 63 14.99 -13.01 6.25
C ASN A 63 14.14 -14.01 5.45
N VAL A 64 13.17 -13.54 4.67
CA VAL A 64 12.37 -14.38 3.76
C VAL A 64 12.77 -14.07 2.32
N MET A 65 12.38 -12.91 1.77
CA MET A 65 12.54 -12.63 0.34
C MET A 65 14.00 -12.60 -0.12
N LYS A 66 14.88 -11.86 0.57
CA LYS A 66 16.30 -11.81 0.21
C LYS A 66 17.05 -13.12 0.47
N LYS A 67 16.60 -13.91 1.43
CA LYS A 67 17.20 -15.21 1.73
C LYS A 67 16.82 -16.27 0.70
N GLU A 68 15.57 -16.29 0.25
CA GLU A 68 15.07 -17.27 -0.72
C GLU A 68 15.48 -16.95 -2.17
N TYR A 69 15.37 -15.69 -2.57
CA TYR A 69 15.53 -15.29 -3.97
C TYR A 69 16.82 -14.51 -4.24
N GLY A 70 17.43 -13.89 -3.22
CA GLY A 70 18.65 -13.11 -3.39
C GLY A 70 18.49 -11.97 -4.41
N ASP A 71 19.22 -12.08 -5.52
CA ASP A 71 19.20 -11.13 -6.65
C ASP A 71 18.04 -11.39 -7.62
N LYS A 72 17.38 -12.56 -7.53
CA LYS A 72 16.17 -12.89 -8.30
C LYS A 72 14.91 -12.19 -7.81
N ALA A 73 15.00 -11.42 -6.72
CA ALA A 73 13.89 -10.61 -6.21
C ALA A 73 14.29 -9.14 -6.09
N GLU A 74 13.54 -8.31 -6.81
CA GLU A 74 13.65 -6.85 -6.76
C GLU A 74 12.43 -6.25 -6.05
N LEU A 75 12.68 -5.35 -5.10
CA LEU A 75 11.62 -4.62 -4.41
C LEU A 75 11.22 -3.39 -5.23
N LEU A 76 10.09 -3.48 -5.92
CA LEU A 76 9.55 -2.40 -6.76
C LEU A 76 8.97 -1.25 -5.94
N PHE A 77 8.29 -1.58 -4.84
CA PHE A 77 7.57 -0.58 -4.04
C PHE A 77 7.35 -1.01 -2.59
N THR A 78 7.29 -0.01 -1.70
CA THR A 78 6.79 -0.16 -0.33
C THR A 78 5.94 1.04 0.09
N ASP A 79 4.79 0.77 0.71
CA ASP A 79 4.05 1.73 1.54
C ASP A 79 3.92 1.12 2.95
N THR A 80 3.61 1.97 3.93
CA THR A 80 3.25 1.71 5.35
C THR A 80 3.11 0.24 5.81
N ASP A 81 2.36 -0.59 5.10
CA ASP A 81 2.08 -1.99 5.39
C ASP A 81 2.07 -2.92 4.14
N SER A 82 2.68 -2.52 3.04
CA SER A 82 2.71 -3.29 1.79
C SER A 82 4.09 -3.32 1.13
N LEU A 83 4.37 -4.43 0.46
CA LEU A 83 5.57 -4.67 -0.33
C LEU A 83 5.13 -5.19 -1.71
N THR A 84 5.81 -4.76 -2.76
CA THR A 84 5.59 -5.26 -4.13
C THR A 84 6.93 -5.67 -4.70
N TYR A 85 7.02 -6.92 -5.13
CA TYR A 85 8.24 -7.50 -5.66
C TYR A 85 8.06 -7.92 -7.11
N GLU A 86 9.13 -7.78 -7.88
CA GLU A 86 9.38 -8.59 -9.07
C GLU A 86 10.24 -9.77 -8.63
N VAL A 87 9.80 -11.00 -8.96
CA VAL A 87 10.48 -12.23 -8.51
C VAL A 87 10.62 -13.17 -9.69
N GLU A 88 11.84 -13.59 -9.98
CA GLU A 88 12.16 -14.62 -10.96
C GLU A 88 12.15 -15.99 -10.28
N THR A 89 11.10 -16.78 -10.52
CA THR A 89 10.94 -18.16 -10.03
C THR A 89 10.06 -18.96 -10.99
N GLU A 90 10.11 -20.28 -10.91
CA GLU A 90 9.25 -21.18 -11.69
C GLU A 90 7.78 -21.06 -11.26
N ASP A 91 7.52 -21.05 -9.95
CA ASP A 91 6.18 -20.95 -9.38
C ASP A 91 6.22 -20.32 -7.98
N ILE A 92 5.84 -19.05 -7.92
CA ILE A 92 5.79 -18.29 -6.67
C ILE A 92 4.82 -18.87 -5.65
N TYR A 93 3.71 -19.48 -6.09
CA TYR A 93 2.71 -20.05 -5.20
C TYR A 93 3.24 -21.35 -4.57
N LYS A 94 3.98 -22.15 -5.35
CA LYS A 94 4.69 -23.31 -4.80
C LYS A 94 5.72 -22.90 -3.75
N ASP A 95 6.43 -21.80 -3.96
CA ASP A 95 7.39 -21.30 -2.97
C ASP A 95 6.69 -20.77 -1.71
N MET A 96 5.58 -20.03 -1.86
CA MET A 96 4.75 -19.59 -0.72
C MET A 96 4.25 -20.74 0.15
N SER A 97 4.02 -21.93 -0.44
CA SER A 97 3.57 -23.12 0.30
C SER A 97 4.53 -23.57 1.41
N ARG A 98 5.82 -23.21 1.28
CA ARG A 98 6.87 -23.55 2.26
C ARG A 98 6.79 -22.70 3.53
N HIS A 99 6.16 -21.53 3.44
CA HIS A 99 6.06 -20.53 4.50
C HIS A 99 4.61 -20.12 4.75
N MET A 100 3.69 -21.09 4.80
CA MET A 100 2.27 -20.81 5.02
C MET A 100 1.97 -20.17 6.37
N ASP A 101 2.87 -20.24 7.36
CA ASP A 101 2.72 -19.63 8.67
C ASP A 101 2.72 -18.09 8.65
N ILE A 102 3.39 -17.48 7.65
CA ILE A 102 3.49 -16.03 7.49
C ILE A 102 2.48 -15.44 6.51
N TYR A 103 1.82 -16.27 5.68
CA TYR A 103 0.86 -15.80 4.68
C TYR A 103 -0.60 -15.96 5.13
N ASP A 104 -1.43 -14.97 4.80
CA ASP A 104 -2.89 -15.05 4.87
C ASP A 104 -3.43 -15.25 3.45
N THR A 105 -3.72 -16.50 3.10
CA THR A 105 -4.30 -16.93 1.81
C THR A 105 -5.81 -17.16 1.88
N SER A 106 -6.47 -16.66 2.94
CA SER A 106 -7.90 -16.91 3.16
C SER A 106 -8.84 -16.26 2.14
N ASP A 107 -8.32 -15.32 1.34
CA ASP A 107 -9.03 -14.66 0.26
C ASP A 107 -8.81 -15.33 -1.13
N TYR A 108 -8.07 -16.45 -1.18
CA TYR A 108 -7.83 -17.20 -2.42
C TYR A 108 -9.11 -17.93 -2.89
N PRO A 109 -9.21 -18.27 -4.19
CA PRO A 109 -10.25 -19.17 -4.68
C PRO A 109 -10.26 -20.48 -3.88
N ARG A 110 -11.45 -21.02 -3.58
CA ARG A 110 -11.58 -22.23 -2.72
C ARG A 110 -10.98 -23.49 -3.34
N ASP A 111 -10.88 -23.50 -4.66
CA ASP A 111 -10.26 -24.53 -5.49
C ASP A 111 -8.74 -24.41 -5.56
N HIS A 112 -8.16 -23.29 -5.10
CA HIS A 112 -6.72 -23.08 -5.12
C HIS A 112 -6.02 -23.89 -4.02
N PHE A 113 -4.94 -24.60 -4.34
CA PHE A 113 -4.23 -25.50 -3.41
C PHE A 113 -3.68 -24.80 -2.15
N LEU A 114 -3.35 -23.51 -2.24
CA LEU A 114 -2.93 -22.67 -1.10
C LEU A 114 -4.08 -22.10 -0.24
N PHE A 115 -5.34 -22.30 -0.62
CA PHE A 115 -6.46 -21.72 0.14
C PHE A 115 -6.46 -22.25 1.58
N SER A 116 -6.36 -21.34 2.55
CA SER A 116 -6.40 -21.68 3.97
C SER A 116 -6.98 -20.54 4.80
N GLU A 117 -7.93 -20.87 5.69
CA GLU A 117 -8.47 -19.89 6.65
C GLU A 117 -7.66 -19.80 7.95
N SER A 118 -6.59 -20.60 8.09
CA SER A 118 -5.77 -20.71 9.31
C SER A 118 -5.23 -19.35 9.80
N ASN A 119 -4.77 -18.50 8.87
CA ASN A 119 -4.20 -17.20 9.15
C ASN A 119 -5.13 -16.02 8.87
N LYS A 120 -6.42 -16.28 8.62
CA LYS A 120 -7.40 -15.25 8.26
C LYS A 120 -7.40 -14.07 9.22
N LYS A 121 -6.97 -12.90 8.75
CA LYS A 121 -6.83 -11.64 9.52
C LYS A 121 -6.00 -11.81 10.81
N LYS A 122 -5.03 -12.71 10.81
CA LYS A 122 -4.05 -12.85 11.89
C LYS A 122 -3.03 -11.72 11.78
N ILE A 123 -2.67 -11.14 12.93
CA ILE A 123 -1.74 -10.01 12.98
C ILE A 123 -0.34 -10.50 12.61
N GLY A 124 0.36 -9.72 11.78
CA GLY A 124 1.72 -10.02 11.33
C GLY A 124 1.80 -10.95 10.12
N CYS A 125 0.67 -11.51 9.66
CA CYS A 125 0.61 -12.28 8.42
C CYS A 125 0.46 -11.36 7.21
N PHE A 126 1.11 -11.72 6.10
CA PHE A 126 1.04 -11.02 4.82
C PHE A 126 -0.07 -11.61 3.96
N LYS A 127 -1.01 -10.77 3.57
CA LYS A 127 -2.04 -11.12 2.58
C LYS A 127 -1.53 -10.83 1.18
N ASP A 128 -1.83 -11.71 0.23
CA ASP A 128 -1.71 -11.37 -1.18
C ASP A 128 -2.96 -10.59 -1.63
N GLU A 129 -2.76 -9.33 -2.03
CA GLU A 129 -3.85 -8.42 -2.38
C GLU A 129 -4.54 -8.75 -3.70
N LEU A 130 -3.95 -9.61 -4.54
CA LEU A 130 -4.50 -9.98 -5.83
C LEU A 130 -5.22 -11.33 -5.83
N HIS A 131 -5.20 -12.05 -4.71
CA HIS A 131 -5.93 -13.30 -4.51
C HIS A 131 -5.52 -14.36 -5.54
N SER A 132 -4.25 -14.74 -5.55
CA SER A 132 -3.66 -15.73 -6.46
C SER A 132 -3.63 -15.33 -7.94
N LYS A 133 -3.70 -14.03 -8.23
CA LYS A 133 -3.59 -13.50 -9.58
C LYS A 133 -2.29 -12.71 -9.75
N PRO A 134 -1.41 -13.07 -10.70
CA PRO A 134 -0.13 -12.40 -10.88
C PRO A 134 -0.30 -10.97 -11.40
N ILE A 135 0.71 -10.15 -11.13
CA ILE A 135 0.86 -8.81 -11.71
C ILE A 135 1.48 -8.99 -13.10
N TYR A 136 0.88 -8.39 -14.12
CA TYR A 136 1.46 -8.33 -15.46
C TYR A 136 2.38 -7.14 -15.63
N GLU A 137 2.04 -6.02 -14.99
CA GLU A 137 2.80 -4.79 -15.13
C GLU A 137 2.63 -3.90 -13.90
N PHE A 138 3.74 -3.30 -13.49
CA PHE A 138 3.82 -2.33 -12.42
C PHE A 138 4.46 -1.05 -12.95
N ILE A 139 3.85 0.10 -12.67
CA ILE A 139 4.40 1.41 -13.02
C ILE A 139 4.36 2.30 -11.78
N GLY A 140 5.54 2.60 -11.22
CA GLY A 140 5.71 3.54 -10.12
C GLY A 140 6.25 4.87 -10.63
N LEU A 141 5.58 5.98 -10.32
CA LEU A 141 6.05 7.33 -10.67
C LEU A 141 6.66 8.06 -9.48
N ARG A 142 6.06 7.94 -8.30
CA ARG A 142 6.53 8.53 -7.04
C ARG A 142 5.88 7.83 -5.83
N PRO A 143 6.35 8.07 -4.58
CA PRO A 143 5.68 7.54 -3.40
C PRO A 143 4.18 7.83 -3.39
N LYS A 144 3.37 6.78 -3.27
CA LYS A 144 1.90 6.85 -3.30
C LYS A 144 1.32 7.31 -4.65
N MET A 145 2.05 7.08 -5.74
CA MET A 145 1.59 7.25 -7.11
C MET A 145 2.12 6.13 -8.00
N TYR A 146 1.27 5.15 -8.28
CA TYR A 146 1.63 3.97 -9.04
C TYR A 146 0.38 3.33 -9.63
N SER A 147 0.58 2.46 -10.60
CA SER A 147 -0.47 1.60 -11.16
C SER A 147 0.00 0.15 -11.28
N ILE A 148 -0.93 -0.76 -11.00
CA ILE A 148 -0.73 -2.21 -11.09
C ILE A 148 -1.77 -2.76 -12.06
N LYS A 149 -1.34 -3.50 -13.07
CA LYS A 149 -2.19 -4.19 -14.03
C LYS A 149 -2.14 -5.69 -13.75
N SER A 150 -3.30 -6.30 -13.56
CA SER A 150 -3.46 -7.73 -13.38
C SER A 150 -4.73 -8.23 -14.05
N GLU A 151 -4.99 -9.54 -13.99
CA GLU A 151 -6.23 -10.14 -14.49
C GLU A 151 -7.50 -9.54 -13.84
N ARG A 152 -7.37 -9.01 -12.61
CA ARG A 152 -8.47 -8.36 -11.88
C ARG A 152 -8.72 -6.91 -12.32
N GLY A 153 -7.93 -6.41 -13.26
CA GLY A 153 -8.00 -5.05 -13.79
C GLY A 153 -6.88 -4.15 -13.27
N GLU A 154 -7.14 -2.85 -13.29
CA GLU A 154 -6.14 -1.82 -12.98
C GLU A 154 -6.35 -1.26 -11.57
N LYS A 155 -5.39 -1.48 -10.68
CA LYS A 155 -5.29 -0.75 -9.42
C LYS A 155 -4.49 0.53 -9.66
N LYS A 156 -5.09 1.69 -9.38
CA LYS A 156 -4.49 3.01 -9.61
C LYS A 156 -4.44 3.79 -8.31
N THR A 157 -3.25 4.26 -7.95
CA THR A 157 -3.03 5.12 -6.79
C THR A 157 -2.43 6.44 -7.28
N ALA A 158 -3.04 7.57 -6.93
CA ALA A 158 -2.53 8.90 -7.23
C ALA A 158 -2.80 9.83 -6.04
N LYS A 159 -1.83 9.93 -5.12
CA LYS A 159 -2.00 10.73 -3.90
C LYS A 159 -2.34 12.18 -4.23
N GLY A 160 -3.42 12.66 -3.63
CA GLY A 160 -3.88 14.04 -3.74
C GLY A 160 -4.85 14.31 -4.89
N VAL A 161 -5.12 13.31 -5.74
CA VAL A 161 -6.15 13.34 -6.78
C VAL A 161 -7.42 12.70 -6.21
N ALA A 162 -8.58 13.29 -6.52
CA ALA A 162 -9.86 12.72 -6.10
C ALA A 162 -10.06 11.31 -6.66
N ARG A 163 -10.54 10.38 -5.82
CA ARG A 163 -10.75 8.97 -6.21
C ARG A 163 -11.61 8.82 -7.47
N SER A 164 -12.69 9.60 -7.57
CA SER A 164 -13.59 9.58 -8.73
C SER A 164 -12.88 9.97 -10.04
N VAL A 165 -11.93 10.90 -9.99
CA VAL A 165 -11.11 11.29 -11.14
C VAL A 165 -10.16 10.17 -11.53
N VAL A 166 -9.49 9.56 -10.55
CA VAL A 166 -8.59 8.41 -10.79
C VAL A 166 -9.33 7.22 -11.42
N GLU A 167 -10.55 6.93 -10.97
CA GLU A 167 -11.34 5.82 -11.50
C GLU A 167 -11.87 6.11 -12.92
N ARG A 168 -12.34 7.34 -13.18
CA ARG A 168 -13.01 7.67 -14.45
C ARG A 168 -12.04 8.08 -15.56
N ASN A 169 -11.07 8.92 -15.24
CA ASN A 169 -10.27 9.66 -16.23
C ASN A 169 -8.86 9.09 -16.41
N ILE A 170 -8.33 8.36 -15.42
CA ILE A 170 -6.96 7.86 -15.46
C ILE A 170 -6.96 6.36 -15.75
N ARG A 171 -6.05 5.91 -16.62
CA ARG A 171 -5.80 4.51 -16.99
C ARG A 171 -4.36 4.13 -16.70
N HIS A 172 -4.07 2.83 -16.68
CA HIS A 172 -2.70 2.33 -16.50
C HIS A 172 -1.75 2.90 -17.56
N GLU A 173 -2.23 2.99 -18.80
CA GLU A 173 -1.50 3.57 -19.93
C GLU A 173 -1.05 5.02 -19.67
N ASP A 174 -1.84 5.82 -18.97
CA ASP A 174 -1.49 7.21 -18.66
C ASP A 174 -0.29 7.30 -17.72
N TYR A 175 -0.10 6.31 -16.84
CA TYR A 175 1.11 6.22 -16.02
C TYR A 175 2.33 5.88 -16.89
N ARG A 176 2.18 4.98 -17.86
CA ARG A 176 3.26 4.63 -18.80
C ARG A 176 3.69 5.84 -19.62
N ARG A 177 2.72 6.51 -20.27
CA ARG A 177 2.96 7.73 -21.05
C ARG A 177 3.57 8.84 -20.21
N CYS A 178 3.07 9.04 -18.99
CA CYS A 178 3.63 10.02 -18.07
C CYS A 178 5.13 9.77 -17.82
N ARG A 179 5.53 8.51 -17.60
CA ARG A 179 6.94 8.12 -17.43
C ARG A 179 7.75 8.34 -18.71
N GLU A 180 7.27 7.84 -19.85
CA GLU A 180 7.98 7.90 -21.14
C GLU A 180 8.16 9.34 -21.65
N ASP A 181 7.13 10.16 -21.52
CA ASP A 181 7.16 11.56 -21.95
C ASP A 181 7.89 12.47 -20.95
N LEU A 182 8.22 11.96 -19.75
CA LEU A 182 8.74 12.73 -18.62
C LEU A 182 7.94 14.00 -18.35
N LYS A 183 6.61 13.88 -18.34
CA LYS A 183 5.68 15.01 -18.19
C LYS A 183 4.75 14.85 -17.02
N SER A 184 4.09 15.96 -16.64
CA SER A 184 3.01 15.95 -15.67
C SER A 184 1.67 16.16 -16.36
N THR A 185 0.66 15.36 -16.01
CA THR A 185 -0.72 15.55 -16.45
C THR A 185 -1.49 16.37 -15.43
N ARG A 186 -2.59 17.00 -15.87
CA ARG A 186 -3.47 17.75 -14.99
C ARG A 186 -4.93 17.35 -15.20
N GLU A 187 -5.66 17.26 -14.09
CA GLU A 187 -7.07 16.93 -14.10
C GLU A 187 -7.88 17.95 -13.31
N ILE A 188 -9.10 18.18 -13.78
CA ILE A 188 -10.07 19.03 -13.10
C ILE A 188 -10.79 18.19 -12.06
N GLN A 189 -10.81 18.68 -10.83
CA GLN A 189 -11.59 18.07 -9.75
C GLN A 189 -12.43 19.12 -9.02
N HIS A 190 -13.57 18.67 -8.50
CA HIS A 190 -14.47 19.49 -7.71
C HIS A 190 -14.37 19.06 -6.25
N ARG A 191 -14.26 20.03 -5.34
CA ARG A 191 -14.27 19.79 -3.88
C ARG A 191 -15.21 20.75 -3.19
N ILE A 192 -15.85 20.29 -2.13
CA ILE A 192 -16.56 21.16 -1.20
C ILE A 192 -15.53 21.72 -0.22
N GLN A 193 -15.54 23.03 -0.02
CA GLN A 193 -14.66 23.74 0.90
C GLN A 193 -15.50 24.67 1.78
N SER A 194 -15.20 24.66 3.09
CA SER A 194 -15.71 25.66 4.03
C SER A 194 -14.69 26.78 4.17
N GLU A 195 -15.14 28.02 4.01
CA GLU A 195 -14.35 29.22 4.30
C GLU A 195 -15.26 30.23 5.01
N ASN A 196 -14.84 30.72 6.17
CA ASN A 196 -15.65 31.59 7.04
C ASN A 196 -17.06 31.04 7.29
N HIS A 197 -17.14 29.73 7.58
CA HIS A 197 -18.39 28.98 7.78
C HIS A 197 -19.35 28.96 6.58
N LYS A 198 -18.93 29.39 5.39
CA LYS A 198 -19.70 29.29 4.14
C LYS A 198 -19.17 28.14 3.30
N LEU A 199 -20.06 27.21 2.97
CA LEU A 199 -19.75 26.10 2.07
C LEU A 199 -19.77 26.60 0.62
N LYS A 200 -18.72 26.26 -0.13
CA LYS A 200 -18.63 26.52 -1.57
C LYS A 200 -18.07 25.31 -2.30
N THR A 201 -18.52 25.12 -3.54
CA THR A 201 -17.93 24.16 -4.48
C THR A 201 -16.79 24.84 -5.22
N VAL A 202 -15.58 24.30 -5.11
CA VAL A 202 -14.38 24.83 -5.75
C VAL A 202 -13.93 23.87 -6.85
N LYS A 203 -13.77 24.40 -8.06
CA LYS A 203 -13.12 23.72 -9.18
C LYS A 203 -11.61 23.93 -9.06
N VAL A 204 -10.83 22.85 -9.05
CA VAL A 204 -9.38 22.89 -8.95
C VAL A 204 -8.78 22.15 -10.14
N ASN A 205 -7.93 22.83 -10.91
CA ASN A 205 -7.07 22.21 -11.90
C ASN A 205 -5.78 21.75 -11.21
N LYS A 206 -5.61 20.44 -11.01
CA LYS A 206 -4.51 19.88 -10.20
C LYS A 206 -3.64 18.94 -11.03
N ILE A 207 -2.36 18.91 -10.73
CA ILE A 207 -1.44 17.88 -11.23
C ILE A 207 -1.97 16.50 -10.82
N ALA A 208 -2.27 15.68 -11.82
CA ALA A 208 -2.83 14.35 -11.65
C ALA A 208 -1.71 13.31 -11.55
N LEU A 209 -0.93 13.14 -12.61
CA LEU A 209 0.28 12.32 -12.66
C LEU A 209 1.52 13.21 -12.85
N CYS A 210 2.66 12.76 -12.35
CA CYS A 210 3.93 13.48 -12.46
C CYS A 210 5.06 12.46 -12.50
N ALA A 211 5.88 12.51 -13.55
CA ALA A 211 7.05 11.64 -13.71
C ALA A 211 8.19 11.98 -12.74
N PHE A 212 8.26 13.23 -12.28
CA PHE A 212 9.32 13.70 -11.42
C PHE A 212 9.02 13.39 -9.94
N ASP A 213 9.98 12.77 -9.27
CA ASP A 213 10.03 12.54 -7.83
C ASP A 213 11.12 13.44 -7.23
N ASP A 214 10.76 14.29 -6.28
CA ASP A 214 11.68 15.22 -5.61
C ASP A 214 12.69 14.51 -4.69
N LYS A 215 12.53 13.20 -4.49
CA LYS A 215 13.33 12.40 -3.56
C LYS A 215 14.23 11.39 -4.25
N ARG A 216 14.03 11.15 -5.55
CA ARG A 216 14.73 10.11 -6.29
C ARG A 216 15.23 10.65 -7.62
N TYR A 217 16.44 10.26 -7.97
CA TYR A 217 17.07 10.49 -9.26
C TYR A 217 16.70 9.36 -10.22
N LEU A 218 16.18 9.68 -11.39
CA LEU A 218 15.87 8.72 -12.46
C LEU A 218 17.15 8.40 -13.24
N LEU A 219 17.45 7.12 -13.41
CA LEU A 219 18.61 6.66 -14.18
C LEU A 219 18.36 6.78 -15.69
N ASP A 220 19.44 6.65 -16.48
CA ASP A 220 19.40 6.80 -17.94
C ASP A 220 18.48 5.79 -18.65
N ASP A 221 18.18 4.67 -17.99
CA ASP A 221 17.22 3.67 -18.49
C ASP A 221 15.76 4.13 -18.40
N ASN A 222 15.47 5.27 -17.75
CA ASN A 222 14.14 5.81 -17.50
C ASN A 222 13.19 4.84 -16.75
N VAL A 223 13.74 3.85 -16.06
CA VAL A 223 12.98 2.84 -15.29
C VAL A 223 13.42 2.86 -13.83
N HIS A 224 14.72 2.72 -13.59
CA HIS A 224 15.25 2.60 -12.25
C HIS A 224 15.52 3.97 -11.66
N THR A 225 15.39 4.06 -10.33
CA THR A 225 15.58 5.30 -9.60
C THR A 225 16.43 5.08 -8.37
N LEU A 226 17.33 6.02 -8.08
CA LEU A 226 18.15 6.03 -6.88
C LEU A 226 17.71 7.14 -5.93
N ALA A 227 17.82 6.93 -4.62
CA ALA A 227 17.54 8.00 -3.67
C ALA A 227 18.58 9.12 -3.81
N HIS A 228 18.16 10.39 -3.68
CA HIS A 228 19.12 11.50 -3.66
C HIS A 228 20.20 11.28 -2.58
N GLY A 229 21.48 11.46 -2.95
CA GLY A 229 22.64 11.20 -2.08
C GLY A 229 23.16 9.77 -2.10
N HIS A 230 22.64 8.90 -2.99
CA HIS A 230 23.20 7.57 -3.23
C HIS A 230 24.58 7.67 -3.88
N TYR A 231 25.53 6.80 -3.49
CA TYR A 231 26.94 6.84 -3.95
C TYR A 231 27.16 6.62 -5.47
N LYS A 232 26.10 6.24 -6.20
CA LYS A 232 26.11 6.02 -7.65
C LYS A 232 25.55 7.21 -8.45
N ILE A 233 25.17 8.30 -7.76
CA ILE A 233 24.69 9.56 -8.33
C ILE A 233 25.82 10.57 -8.28
#